data_AF-A0A8K0CD31-F1
#
_entry.id   AF-A0A8K0CD31-F1
#
_cell.length_a   1.000
_cell.length_b   1.000
_cell.length_c   1.000
_cell.angle_alpha   90.00
_cell.angle_beta   90.00
_cell.angle_gamma   90.00
#
_symmetry.space_group_name_H-M   'P 1'
#
loop_
_entity.id
_entity.type
_entity.pdbx_description
1 polymer ?
#
loop_
_entity_poly.entity_id
_entity_poly.type
_entity_poly.pdbx_seq_one_letter_code
_entity_poly.pdbx_strand_id
1 'polypeptide(L)'
;MLFTGLIFQNVGFVNFDDSFKPVTKELRKIALVIILIRAGLDLDPVALKRLKITVPKLGLVPWAVEVIVITIMSRFLLDMPWDWSLLLGAIVAAVSPAVVVPCLFRLRSKGYGVAKGIPTLIIAVAGIDDAASVAGYGIIQSIIFSHDSLTSQILQGPICVIGGIGFGIVWGIISNYIPERHDPFVVPLRILMLLSGGLIALFGFEHFGYEGAGPLGCVSAAFVSLVCWTRQGWEVEDNPAATAFEIFWMIFEPILFGVTGAQVNFAELDVQVVTIGIGCLVTSGVIRILATVLVGIGSKLNLKEKIFVAISWMSKATVQAALGPVALVAVGDNLPGKTYAEKVLMICVLSIILTAPAGAILITLTGPRLLTKTKTPQPPPEGWRRSHRPSIYDISIIDEDEEDEKDQSSDNSIDNISQKHTPPRQDP
;
A
#
# COMPACT_ATOMS: atom_id res chain seq x y z
N MET A 1 -14.89 -5.05 8.85
CA MET A 1 -13.79 -6.04 8.84
C MET A 1 -13.09 -6.05 10.19
N LEU A 2 -12.27 -5.05 10.55
CA LEU A 2 -11.57 -5.04 11.85
C LEU A 2 -12.51 -5.04 13.06
N PHE A 3 -13.54 -4.17 13.07
CA PHE A 3 -14.58 -4.18 14.11
C PHE A 3 -15.32 -5.52 14.23
N THR A 4 -15.53 -6.22 13.11
CA THR A 4 -16.17 -7.53 13.10
C THR A 4 -15.32 -8.55 13.87
N GLY A 5 -14.00 -8.57 13.61
CA GLY A 5 -13.06 -9.41 14.36
C GLY A 5 -13.04 -9.08 15.85
N LEU A 6 -12.97 -7.80 16.20
CA LEU A 6 -13.03 -7.34 17.59
C LEU A 6 -14.29 -7.82 18.32
N ILE A 7 -15.46 -7.67 17.69
CA ILE A 7 -16.73 -8.11 18.28
C ILE A 7 -16.74 -9.63 18.45
N PHE A 8 -16.30 -10.39 17.44
CA PHE A 8 -16.34 -11.85 17.50
C PHE A 8 -15.47 -12.42 18.62
N GLN A 9 -14.27 -11.85 18.83
CA GLN A 9 -13.40 -12.25 19.94
C GLN A 9 -14.02 -11.87 21.29
N ASN A 10 -14.48 -10.63 21.45
CA ASN A 10 -14.88 -10.11 22.77
C ASN A 10 -16.29 -10.54 23.20
N VAL A 11 -17.14 -10.99 22.27
CA VAL A 11 -18.43 -11.63 22.57
C VAL A 11 -18.28 -13.14 22.78
N GLY A 12 -17.10 -13.71 22.50
CA GLY A 12 -16.82 -15.14 22.66
C GLY A 12 -17.36 -16.03 21.53
N PHE A 13 -17.67 -15.45 20.36
CA PHE A 13 -18.09 -16.22 19.18
C PHE A 13 -16.92 -16.95 18.52
N VAL A 14 -15.71 -16.41 18.64
CA VAL A 14 -14.48 -17.02 18.12
C VAL A 14 -13.44 -16.95 19.21
N ASN A 15 -12.92 -18.10 19.62
CA ASN A 15 -11.66 -18.19 20.33
C ASN A 15 -10.62 -18.64 19.30
N PHE A 16 -9.60 -17.83 19.05
CA PHE A 16 -8.45 -18.25 18.25
C PHE A 16 -7.63 -19.27 19.06
N ASP A 17 -8.14 -20.50 19.17
CA ASP A 17 -7.45 -21.64 19.75
C ASP A 17 -6.12 -21.91 19.02
N ASP A 18 -5.22 -22.63 19.70
CA ASP A 18 -3.90 -23.01 19.17
C ASP A 18 -3.97 -23.73 17.80
N SER A 19 -5.11 -24.34 17.48
CA SER A 19 -5.34 -25.00 16.19
C SER A 19 -5.43 -24.03 14.99
N PHE A 20 -5.84 -22.78 15.20
CA PHE A 20 -5.98 -21.78 14.13
C PHE A 20 -4.73 -20.91 13.96
N LYS A 21 -3.83 -20.87 14.96
CA LYS A 21 -2.58 -20.11 14.90
C LYS A 21 -1.70 -20.46 13.68
N PRO A 22 -1.51 -21.73 13.29
CA PRO A 22 -0.70 -22.09 12.12
C PRO A 22 -1.29 -21.56 10.81
N VAL A 23 -2.59 -21.75 10.60
CA VAL A 23 -3.28 -21.31 9.37
C VAL A 23 -3.25 -19.80 9.26
N THR A 24 -3.52 -19.08 10.35
CA THR A 24 -3.49 -17.62 10.37
C THR A 24 -2.09 -17.06 10.15
N LYS A 25 -1.04 -17.73 10.67
CA LYS A 25 0.36 -17.37 10.41
C LYS A 25 0.65 -17.41 8.90
N GLU A 26 0.33 -18.51 8.22
CA GLU A 26 0.60 -18.64 6.79
C GLU A 26 -0.25 -17.70 5.93
N LEU A 27 -1.53 -17.53 6.26
CA LEU A 27 -2.40 -16.56 5.58
C LEU A 27 -1.86 -15.13 5.69
N ARG A 28 -1.30 -14.74 6.84
CA ARG A 28 -0.68 -13.42 7.02
C ARG A 28 0.58 -13.25 6.17
N LYS A 29 1.39 -14.29 6.03
CA LYS A 29 2.57 -14.24 5.15
C LYS A 29 2.18 -14.05 3.68
N ILE A 30 1.18 -14.78 3.21
CA ILE A 30 0.67 -14.61 1.83
C ILE A 30 0.07 -13.21 1.63
N ALA A 31 -0.75 -12.74 2.59
CA ALA A 31 -1.28 -11.39 2.57
C ALA A 31 -0.17 -10.33 2.53
N LEU A 32 0.89 -10.54 3.33
CA LEU A 32 2.07 -9.67 3.35
C LEU A 32 2.73 -9.62 1.97
N VAL A 33 2.99 -10.76 1.32
CA VAL A 33 3.54 -10.78 -0.06
C VAL A 33 2.67 -9.97 -1.03
N ILE A 34 1.35 -10.14 -0.99
CA ILE A 34 0.42 -9.42 -1.85
C ILE A 34 0.51 -7.89 -1.62
N ILE A 35 0.54 -7.44 -0.35
CA ILE A 35 0.70 -6.02 -0.01
C ILE A 35 2.04 -5.47 -0.47
N LEU A 36 3.12 -6.24 -0.30
CA LEU A 36 4.47 -5.82 -0.66
C LEU A 36 4.64 -5.66 -2.17
N ILE A 37 4.12 -6.61 -2.94
CA ILE A 37 4.12 -6.51 -4.41
C ILE A 37 3.26 -5.31 -4.83
N ARG A 38 2.08 -5.16 -4.24
CA ARG A 38 1.22 -4.00 -4.50
C ARG A 38 1.93 -2.69 -4.19
N ALA A 39 2.61 -2.57 -3.05
CA ALA A 39 3.35 -1.37 -2.68
C ALA A 39 4.44 -1.03 -3.72
N GLY A 40 5.14 -2.03 -4.27
CA GLY A 40 6.10 -1.83 -5.35
C GLY A 40 5.45 -1.46 -6.70
N LEU A 41 4.25 -1.97 -7.00
CA LEU A 41 3.47 -1.62 -8.19
C LEU A 41 2.80 -0.23 -8.09
N ASP A 42 2.53 0.25 -6.88
CA ASP A 42 1.93 1.56 -6.61
C ASP A 42 2.96 2.71 -6.66
N LEU A 43 4.26 2.41 -6.74
CA LEU A 43 5.34 3.39 -6.92
C LEU A 43 5.36 3.92 -8.36
N ASP A 44 4.90 5.15 -8.58
CA ASP A 44 4.90 5.79 -9.90
C ASP A 44 6.33 6.18 -10.36
N PRO A 45 6.94 5.46 -11.32
CA PRO A 45 8.29 5.74 -11.79
C PRO A 45 8.39 7.07 -12.56
N VAL A 46 7.29 7.52 -13.18
CA VAL A 46 7.23 8.77 -13.93
C VAL A 46 7.23 9.95 -12.96
N ALA A 47 6.41 9.90 -11.91
CA ALA A 47 6.42 10.90 -10.85
C ALA A 47 7.76 10.94 -10.10
N LEU A 48 8.33 9.78 -9.77
CA LEU A 48 9.67 9.66 -9.16
C LEU A 48 10.75 10.33 -10.02
N LYS A 49 10.71 10.15 -11.35
CA LYS A 49 11.66 10.79 -12.27
C LYS A 49 11.42 12.28 -12.41
N ARG A 50 10.16 12.72 -12.53
CA ARG A 50 9.76 14.12 -12.72
C ARG A 50 10.03 14.96 -11.47
N LEU A 51 9.78 14.39 -10.29
CA LEU A 51 9.83 15.06 -8.99
C LEU A 51 10.90 14.41 -8.09
N LYS A 52 12.05 14.07 -8.68
CA LYS A 52 13.16 13.32 -8.06
C LYS A 52 13.68 13.83 -6.71
N ILE A 53 13.51 15.12 -6.42
CA ILE A 53 13.85 15.71 -5.11
C ILE A 53 12.62 15.79 -4.22
N THR A 54 11.49 16.25 -4.76
CA THR A 54 10.30 16.58 -3.97
C THR A 54 9.60 15.35 -3.40
N VAL A 55 9.45 14.25 -4.16
CA VAL A 55 8.73 13.06 -3.69
C VAL A 55 9.53 12.34 -2.59
N PRO A 56 10.83 12.03 -2.76
CA PRO A 56 11.59 11.41 -1.67
C PRO A 56 11.73 12.32 -0.45
N LYS A 57 11.91 13.63 -0.64
CA LYS A 57 11.99 14.60 0.45
C LYS A 57 10.68 14.67 1.26
N LEU A 58 9.53 14.71 0.58
CA LEU A 58 8.23 14.81 1.24
C LEU A 58 7.75 13.49 1.86
N GLY A 59 8.22 12.34 1.36
CA GLY A 59 7.96 11.05 2.01
C GLY A 59 8.91 10.79 3.18
N LEU A 60 10.21 10.67 2.89
CA LEU A 60 11.18 10.16 3.86
C LEU A 60 11.43 11.10 5.05
N VAL A 61 11.37 12.43 4.88
CA VAL A 61 11.65 13.35 6.00
C VAL A 61 10.52 13.35 7.04
N PRO A 62 9.24 13.60 6.67
CA PRO A 62 8.14 13.49 7.64
C PRO A 62 7.99 12.08 8.22
N TRP A 63 8.22 11.04 7.40
CA TRP A 63 8.27 9.66 7.86
C TRP A 63 9.34 9.46 8.94
N ALA A 64 10.59 9.85 8.69
CA ALA A 64 11.68 9.69 9.65
C ALA A 64 11.43 10.46 10.95
N VAL A 65 10.86 11.67 10.85
CA VAL A 65 10.45 12.45 12.02
C VAL A 65 9.39 11.70 12.83
N GLU A 66 8.37 11.12 12.19
CA GLU A 66 7.35 10.34 12.89
C GLU A 66 7.93 9.07 13.54
N VAL A 67 8.82 8.35 12.85
CA VAL A 67 9.55 7.19 13.40
C VAL A 67 10.30 7.60 14.67
N ILE A 68 11.07 8.68 14.63
CA ILE A 68 11.86 9.17 15.77
C ILE A 68 10.94 9.54 16.94
N VAL A 69 9.86 10.28 16.68
CA VAL A 69 8.91 10.68 17.72
C VAL A 69 8.28 9.47 18.39
N ILE A 70 7.75 8.51 17.62
CA ILE A 70 7.15 7.29 18.18
C ILE A 70 8.20 6.47 18.93
N THR A 71 9.43 6.38 18.43
CA THR A 71 10.53 5.65 19.09
C THR A 71 10.84 6.24 20.46
N ILE A 72 11.05 7.56 20.52
CA ILE A 72 11.35 8.26 21.78
C ILE A 72 10.19 8.13 22.76
N MET A 73 8.96 8.39 22.31
CA MET A 73 7.79 8.30 23.17
C MET A 73 7.55 6.88 23.68
N SER A 74 7.72 5.86 22.84
CA SER A 74 7.52 4.46 23.25
C SER A 74 8.62 3.99 24.21
N ARG A 75 9.87 4.46 24.02
CA ARG A 75 10.96 4.18 24.94
C ARG A 75 10.69 4.73 26.33
N PHE A 76 10.30 6.00 26.43
CA PHE A 76 10.20 6.70 27.71
C PHE A 76 8.83 6.63 28.38
N LEU A 77 7.75 6.41 27.62
CA LEU A 77 6.39 6.36 28.17
C LEU A 77 5.85 4.93 28.30
N LEU A 78 6.34 3.98 27.50
CA LEU A 78 5.87 2.58 27.51
C LEU A 78 6.92 1.59 28.01
N ASP A 79 8.08 2.10 28.45
CA ASP A 79 9.25 1.34 28.93
C ASP A 79 9.70 0.24 27.96
N MET A 80 9.53 0.47 26.65
CA MET A 80 9.97 -0.46 25.62
C MET A 80 11.47 -0.31 25.35
N PRO A 81 12.21 -1.37 25.03
CA PRO A 81 13.60 -1.24 24.57
C PRO A 81 13.67 -0.49 23.23
N TRP A 82 14.86 0.01 22.89
CA TRP A 82 15.08 0.83 21.69
C TRP A 82 14.68 0.09 20.42
N ASP A 83 15.03 -1.19 20.29
CA ASP A 83 14.79 -1.96 19.07
C ASP A 83 13.28 -2.12 18.81
N TRP A 84 12.51 -2.49 19.83
CA TRP A 84 11.05 -2.61 19.74
C TRP A 84 10.35 -1.27 19.54
N SER A 85 10.88 -0.19 20.14
CA SER A 85 10.34 1.16 19.96
C SER A 85 10.59 1.66 18.53
N LEU A 86 11.75 1.35 17.97
CA LEU A 86 12.11 1.69 16.60
C LEU A 86 11.29 0.87 15.60
N LEU A 87 11.08 -0.42 15.89
CA LEU A 87 10.20 -1.30 15.12
C LEU A 87 8.77 -0.73 15.07
N LEU A 88 8.23 -0.34 16.24
CA LEU A 88 6.92 0.29 16.34
C LEU A 88 6.85 1.60 15.54
N GLY A 89 7.89 2.44 15.64
CA GLY A 89 7.99 3.67 14.86
C GLY A 89 7.94 3.41 13.36
N ALA A 90 8.71 2.44 12.87
CA ALA A 90 8.73 2.05 11.46
C ALA A 90 7.35 1.57 10.96
N ILE A 91 6.62 0.80 11.76
CA ILE A 91 5.28 0.32 11.39
C ILE A 91 4.26 1.46 11.43
N VAL A 92 4.26 2.27 12.49
CA VAL A 92 3.25 3.32 12.70
C VAL A 92 3.40 4.44 11.68
N ALA A 93 4.62 4.79 11.26
CA ALA A 93 4.86 5.90 10.33
C ALA A 93 4.33 5.69 8.89
N ALA A 94 3.88 4.48 8.55
CA ALA A 94 3.30 4.19 7.23
C ALA A 94 1.92 4.85 7.05
N VAL A 95 1.68 5.38 5.85
CA VAL A 95 0.39 5.97 5.45
C VAL A 95 -0.41 4.91 4.71
N SER A 96 -1.75 4.87 4.81
CA SER A 96 -2.53 3.90 4.04
C SER A 96 -3.11 4.48 2.73
N PRO A 97 -2.61 4.06 1.55
CA PRO A 97 -3.22 4.40 0.27
C PRO A 97 -4.67 3.93 0.16
N ALA A 98 -5.02 2.78 0.76
CA ALA A 98 -6.37 2.21 0.68
C ALA A 98 -7.45 3.16 1.25
N VAL A 99 -7.11 3.99 2.25
CA VAL A 99 -8.03 4.99 2.81
C VAL A 99 -7.96 6.30 2.01
N VAL A 100 -6.76 6.70 1.60
CA VAL A 100 -6.50 8.00 1.01
C VAL A 100 -6.92 8.06 -0.47
N VAL A 101 -6.62 7.03 -1.26
CA VAL A 101 -6.84 6.98 -2.71
C VAL A 101 -8.31 7.15 -3.09
N PRO A 102 -9.29 6.43 -2.49
CA PRO A 102 -10.70 6.61 -2.84
C PRO A 102 -11.20 8.03 -2.53
N CYS A 103 -10.75 8.61 -1.42
CA CYS A 103 -11.11 9.97 -1.02
C CYS A 103 -10.55 11.00 -2.02
N LEU A 104 -9.30 10.84 -2.45
CA LEU A 104 -8.67 11.69 -3.45
C LEU A 104 -9.30 11.54 -4.83
N PHE A 105 -9.71 10.33 -5.21
CA PHE A 105 -10.39 10.09 -6.48
C PHE A 105 -11.68 10.91 -6.57
N ARG A 106 -12.48 10.91 -5.51
CA ARG A 106 -13.72 11.70 -5.44
C ARG A 106 -13.46 13.21 -5.49
N LEU A 107 -12.31 13.68 -5.03
CA LEU A 107 -11.90 15.08 -5.14
C LEU A 107 -11.41 15.40 -6.56
N ARG A 108 -10.61 14.51 -7.16
CA ARG A 108 -10.11 14.60 -8.53
C ARG A 108 -11.25 14.64 -9.54
N SER A 109 -12.25 13.75 -9.43
CA SER A 109 -13.42 13.73 -10.32
C SER A 109 -14.26 15.00 -10.25
N LYS A 110 -14.24 15.69 -9.11
CA LYS A 110 -14.86 17.02 -8.92
C LYS A 110 -13.96 18.19 -9.33
N GLY A 111 -12.76 17.92 -9.85
CA GLY A 111 -11.79 18.92 -10.33
C GLY A 111 -10.94 19.57 -9.24
N TYR A 112 -10.90 19.06 -8.01
CA TYR A 112 -10.10 19.64 -6.92
C TYR A 112 -8.63 19.20 -6.97
N GLY A 113 -7.70 20.17 -6.96
CA GLY A 113 -6.25 19.90 -6.84
C GLY A 113 -5.59 19.29 -8.09
N VAL A 114 -6.34 19.15 -9.18
CA VAL A 114 -5.89 18.51 -10.44
C VAL A 114 -4.82 19.35 -11.14
N ALA A 115 -5.00 20.67 -11.22
CA ALA A 115 -4.08 21.56 -11.92
C ALA A 115 -2.62 21.50 -11.42
N LYS A 116 -2.41 21.16 -10.14
CA LYS A 116 -1.08 21.02 -9.53
C LYS A 116 -0.65 19.57 -9.33
N GLY A 117 -1.46 18.59 -9.75
CA GLY A 117 -1.18 17.17 -9.56
C GLY A 117 -1.11 16.75 -8.08
N ILE A 118 -1.87 17.41 -7.19
CA ILE A 118 -1.82 17.14 -5.75
C ILE A 118 -2.25 15.69 -5.42
N PRO A 119 -3.33 15.14 -6.02
CA PRO A 119 -3.70 13.74 -5.82
C PRO A 119 -2.56 12.77 -6.19
N THR A 120 -1.95 12.94 -7.36
CA THR A 120 -0.81 12.12 -7.83
C THR A 120 0.38 12.23 -6.88
N LEU A 121 0.70 13.43 -6.40
CA LEU A 121 1.77 13.64 -5.41
C LEU A 121 1.50 12.88 -4.11
N ILE A 122 0.27 12.92 -3.59
CA ILE A 122 -0.09 12.26 -2.33
C ILE A 122 0.02 10.74 -2.48
N ILE A 123 -0.42 10.19 -3.62
CA ILE A 123 -0.34 8.76 -3.92
C ILE A 123 1.12 8.30 -4.04
N ALA A 124 1.93 9.03 -4.81
CA ALA A 124 3.34 8.69 -5.00
C ALA A 124 4.14 8.73 -3.69
N VAL A 125 3.89 9.72 -2.83
CA VAL A 125 4.54 9.80 -1.51
C VAL A 125 4.07 8.68 -0.58
N ALA A 126 2.77 8.33 -0.59
CA ALA A 126 2.27 7.22 0.22
C ALA A 126 2.95 5.88 -0.15
N GLY A 127 3.23 5.64 -1.44
CA GLY A 127 3.99 4.47 -1.88
C GLY A 127 5.44 4.44 -1.36
N ILE A 128 6.14 5.60 -1.34
CA ILE A 128 7.49 5.69 -0.75
C ILE A 128 7.46 5.43 0.75
N ASP A 129 6.49 6.01 1.46
CA ASP A 129 6.35 5.82 2.90
C ASP A 129 6.09 4.36 3.26
N ASP A 130 5.21 3.68 2.52
CA ASP A 130 4.96 2.24 2.71
C ASP A 130 6.22 1.41 2.46
N ALA A 131 6.91 1.68 1.35
CA ALA A 131 8.17 1.00 1.04
C ALA A 131 9.24 1.24 2.12
N ALA A 132 9.38 2.47 2.62
CA ALA A 132 10.32 2.83 3.68
C ALA A 132 9.98 2.17 5.02
N SER A 133 8.70 2.14 5.39
CA SER A 133 8.21 1.49 6.61
C SER A 133 8.43 -0.01 6.59
N VAL A 134 8.11 -0.67 5.48
CA VAL A 134 8.38 -2.10 5.28
C VAL A 134 9.88 -2.40 5.35
N ALA A 135 10.70 -1.60 4.66
CA ALA A 135 12.16 -1.73 4.68
C ALA A 135 12.71 -1.60 6.11
N GLY A 136 12.30 -0.55 6.82
CA GLY A 136 12.68 -0.29 8.20
C GLY A 136 12.28 -1.44 9.11
N TYR A 137 11.03 -1.91 9.00
CA TYR A 137 10.54 -3.07 9.75
C TYR A 137 11.42 -4.31 9.52
N GLY A 138 11.70 -4.67 8.26
CA GLY A 138 12.52 -5.85 7.95
C GLY A 138 13.94 -5.75 8.52
N ILE A 139 14.58 -4.58 8.41
CA ILE A 139 15.92 -4.35 8.97
C ILE A 139 15.91 -4.50 10.50
N ILE A 140 14.95 -3.87 11.17
CA ILE A 140 14.88 -3.88 12.64
C ILE A 140 14.48 -5.26 13.16
N GLN A 141 13.54 -5.95 12.51
CA GLN A 141 13.18 -7.33 12.84
C GLN A 141 14.39 -8.24 12.75
N SER A 142 15.19 -8.10 11.68
CA SER A 142 16.42 -8.88 11.50
C SER A 142 17.41 -8.65 12.65
N ILE A 143 17.49 -7.42 13.18
CA ILE A 143 18.34 -7.10 14.34
C ILE A 143 17.78 -7.76 15.62
N ILE A 144 16.48 -7.63 15.87
CA ILE A 144 15.82 -8.17 17.08
C ILE A 144 15.97 -9.69 17.19
N PHE A 145 15.86 -10.41 16.08
CA PHE A 145 15.91 -11.88 16.04
C PHE A 145 17.26 -12.45 15.60
N SER A 146 18.29 -11.61 15.50
CA SER A 146 19.65 -12.07 15.25
C SER A 146 20.22 -12.76 16.51
N HIS A 147 20.64 -14.02 16.36
CA HIS A 147 21.22 -14.81 17.46
C HIS A 147 22.74 -14.63 17.62
N ASP A 148 23.36 -13.78 16.80
CA ASP A 148 24.81 -13.64 16.71
C ASP A 148 25.39 -12.43 17.45
N SER A 149 26.72 -12.38 17.53
CA SER A 149 27.50 -11.28 18.11
C SER A 149 27.08 -9.90 17.58
N LEU A 150 27.23 -8.85 18.39
CA LEU A 150 26.85 -7.47 18.06
C LEU A 150 27.37 -6.98 16.70
N THR A 151 28.56 -7.45 16.28
CA THR A 151 29.15 -7.18 14.96
C THR A 151 28.35 -7.82 13.82
N SER A 152 27.87 -9.06 14.00
CA SER A 152 27.02 -9.75 13.04
C SER A 152 25.66 -9.06 12.90
N GLN A 153 25.08 -8.56 14.00
CA GLN A 153 23.78 -7.86 13.98
C GLN A 153 23.85 -6.55 13.17
N ILE A 154 24.92 -5.77 13.35
CA ILE A 154 25.14 -4.54 12.59
C ILE A 154 25.34 -4.84 11.11
N LEU A 155 26.02 -5.94 10.78
CA LEU A 155 26.28 -6.33 9.39
C LEU A 155 25.05 -6.94 8.70
N GLN A 156 24.16 -7.58 9.47
CA GLN A 156 22.96 -8.22 8.96
C GLN A 156 21.98 -7.22 8.33
N GLY A 157 21.83 -6.01 8.90
CA GLY A 157 20.99 -4.95 8.33
C GLY A 157 21.38 -4.60 6.87
N PRO A 158 22.62 -4.15 6.61
CA PRO A 158 23.12 -3.90 5.26
C PRO A 158 23.04 -5.11 4.33
N ILE A 159 23.36 -6.32 4.82
CA ILE A 159 23.24 -7.55 4.03
C ILE A 159 21.79 -7.79 3.61
N CYS A 160 20.82 -7.64 4.52
CA CYS A 160 19.39 -7.78 4.21
C CYS A 160 18.94 -6.77 3.15
N VAL A 161 19.41 -5.53 3.24
CA VAL A 161 19.09 -4.49 2.25
C VAL A 161 19.66 -4.84 0.87
N ILE A 162 20.95 -5.17 0.82
CA ILE A 162 21.63 -5.52 -0.45
C ILE A 162 21.05 -6.81 -1.03
N GLY A 163 20.80 -7.82 -0.19
CA GLY A 163 20.24 -9.11 -0.59
C GLY A 163 18.82 -8.98 -1.10
N GLY A 164 17.95 -8.25 -0.38
CA GLY A 164 16.57 -8.00 -0.79
C GLY A 164 16.49 -7.21 -2.09
N ILE A 165 17.16 -6.05 -2.15
CA ILE A 165 17.17 -5.22 -3.37
C ILE A 165 17.82 -5.97 -4.54
N GLY A 166 18.94 -6.67 -4.30
CA GLY A 166 19.63 -7.46 -5.30
C GLY A 166 18.75 -8.56 -5.88
N PHE A 167 18.09 -9.33 -5.01
CA PHE A 167 17.11 -10.33 -5.43
C PHE A 167 16.00 -9.71 -6.25
N GLY A 168 15.40 -8.60 -5.79
CA GLY A 168 14.29 -7.98 -6.52
C GLY A 168 14.70 -7.38 -7.86
N ILE A 169 15.90 -6.81 -8.00
CA ILE A 169 16.41 -6.37 -9.30
C ILE A 169 16.54 -7.56 -10.25
N VAL A 170 17.17 -8.64 -9.82
CA VAL A 170 17.36 -9.84 -10.64
C VAL A 170 16.00 -10.45 -11.02
N TRP A 171 15.12 -10.65 -10.03
CA TRP A 171 13.81 -11.24 -10.25
C TRP A 171 12.89 -10.38 -11.11
N GLY A 172 12.93 -9.05 -10.94
CA GLY A 172 12.16 -8.12 -11.75
C GLY A 172 12.59 -8.11 -13.22
N ILE A 173 13.90 -8.24 -13.48
CA ILE A 173 14.43 -8.40 -14.85
C ILE A 173 13.98 -9.75 -15.43
N ILE A 174 14.06 -10.83 -14.66
CA ILE A 174 13.62 -12.18 -15.06
C ILE A 174 12.12 -12.20 -15.38
N SER A 175 11.29 -11.60 -14.53
CA SER A 175 9.83 -11.47 -14.69
C SER A 175 9.44 -10.69 -15.94
N ASN A 176 10.36 -9.88 -16.46
CA ASN A 176 10.19 -9.17 -17.71
C ASN A 176 10.67 -9.94 -18.95
N TYR A 177 11.66 -10.83 -18.81
CA TYR A 177 12.25 -11.56 -19.94
C TYR A 177 11.52 -12.87 -20.25
N ILE A 178 11.07 -13.61 -19.23
CA ILE A 178 10.49 -14.95 -19.43
C ILE A 178 9.13 -14.91 -20.15
N PRO A 179 8.17 -14.05 -19.77
CA PRO A 179 6.92 -13.94 -20.52
C PRO A 179 7.14 -13.27 -21.87
N GLU A 180 6.96 -14.00 -22.97
CA GLU A 180 7.12 -13.47 -24.31
C GLU A 180 6.07 -12.38 -24.60
N ARG A 181 6.48 -11.29 -25.26
CA ARG A 181 5.65 -10.07 -25.39
C ARG A 181 4.37 -10.26 -26.19
N HIS A 182 4.41 -11.19 -27.14
CA HIS A 182 3.30 -11.45 -28.06
C HIS A 182 2.48 -12.69 -27.64
N ASP A 183 2.78 -13.27 -26.48
CA ASP A 183 2.01 -14.38 -25.94
C ASP A 183 0.66 -13.89 -25.40
N PRO A 184 -0.48 -14.50 -25.79
CA PRO A 184 -1.79 -14.18 -25.22
C PRO A 184 -1.85 -14.32 -23.69
N PHE A 185 -1.00 -15.14 -23.07
CA PHE A 185 -0.95 -15.37 -21.63
C PHE A 185 0.11 -14.54 -20.89
N VAL A 186 0.69 -13.51 -21.54
CA VAL A 186 1.75 -12.68 -20.95
C VAL A 186 1.34 -12.04 -19.62
N VAL A 187 0.08 -11.59 -19.48
CA VAL A 187 -0.43 -10.96 -18.27
C VAL A 187 -0.52 -11.96 -17.11
N PRO A 188 -1.24 -13.10 -17.23
CA PRO A 188 -1.22 -14.16 -16.22
C PRO A 188 0.19 -14.64 -15.83
N LEU A 189 1.08 -14.83 -16.80
CA LEU A 189 2.45 -15.26 -16.55
C LEU A 189 3.23 -14.24 -15.72
N ARG A 190 3.11 -12.94 -16.02
CA ARG A 190 3.73 -11.86 -15.24
C ARG A 190 3.19 -11.81 -13.80
N ILE A 191 1.89 -11.99 -13.62
CA ILE A 191 1.25 -12.04 -12.30
C ILE A 191 1.78 -13.23 -11.50
N LEU A 192 1.80 -14.42 -12.12
CA LEU A 192 2.29 -15.64 -11.50
C LEU A 192 3.77 -15.50 -11.10
N MET A 193 4.60 -14.92 -11.97
CA MET A 193 6.02 -14.69 -11.70
C MET A 193 6.28 -13.72 -10.55
N LEU A 194 5.48 -12.65 -10.45
CA LEU A 194 5.57 -11.74 -9.31
C LEU A 194 5.14 -12.44 -8.01
N LEU A 195 4.03 -13.17 -8.04
CA LEU A 195 3.52 -13.86 -6.86
C LEU A 195 4.49 -14.95 -6.39
N SER A 196 4.97 -15.80 -7.30
CA SER A 196 5.95 -16.85 -6.99
C SER A 196 7.27 -16.25 -6.52
N GLY A 197 7.74 -15.18 -7.15
CA GLY A 197 8.95 -14.46 -6.75
C GLY A 197 8.85 -13.86 -5.36
N GLY A 198 7.71 -13.25 -5.04
CA GLY A 198 7.47 -12.70 -3.71
C GLY A 198 7.40 -13.77 -2.63
N LEU A 199 6.75 -14.91 -2.91
CA LEU A 199 6.73 -16.05 -2.00
C LEU A 199 8.15 -16.62 -1.80
N ILE A 200 8.92 -16.81 -2.88
CA ILE A 200 10.33 -17.26 -2.82
C ILE A 200 11.17 -16.26 -2.00
N ALA A 201 10.98 -14.96 -2.21
CA ALA A 201 11.69 -13.94 -1.43
C ALA A 201 11.36 -14.07 0.06
N LEU A 202 10.06 -14.08 0.42
CA LEU A 202 9.66 -14.08 1.82
C LEU A 202 10.09 -15.36 2.54
N PHE A 203 9.71 -16.54 2.01
CA PHE A 203 10.00 -17.82 2.63
C PHE A 203 11.46 -18.25 2.48
N GLY A 204 12.09 -17.92 1.36
CA GLY A 204 13.49 -18.25 1.10
C GLY A 204 14.42 -17.49 2.04
N PHE A 205 14.26 -16.17 2.15
CA PHE A 205 15.09 -15.39 3.06
C PHE A 205 14.79 -15.68 4.54
N GLU A 206 13.55 -16.05 4.89
CA GLU A 206 13.23 -16.59 6.22
C GLU A 206 14.01 -17.88 6.50
N HIS A 207 14.10 -18.80 5.54
CA HIS A 207 14.87 -20.04 5.71
C HIS A 207 16.38 -19.80 5.91
N PHE A 208 16.94 -18.77 5.27
CA PHE A 208 18.35 -18.40 5.42
C PHE A 208 18.64 -17.51 6.65
N GLY A 209 17.63 -17.18 7.48
CA GLY A 209 17.82 -16.32 8.65
C GLY A 209 17.98 -14.83 8.33
N TYR A 210 17.62 -14.40 7.12
CA TYR A 210 17.64 -13.00 6.67
C TYR A 210 16.22 -12.49 6.44
N GLU A 211 15.31 -12.70 7.42
CA GLU A 211 13.88 -12.40 7.31
C GLU A 211 13.57 -10.99 6.77
N GLY A 212 14.43 -10.00 7.08
CA GLY A 212 14.30 -8.63 6.59
C GLY A 212 14.50 -8.42 5.09
N ALA A 213 15.21 -9.32 4.41
CA ALA A 213 15.47 -9.23 2.97
C ALA A 213 14.26 -9.60 2.11
N GLY A 214 13.38 -10.48 2.61
CA GLY A 214 12.19 -10.96 1.90
C GLY A 214 11.22 -9.83 1.51
N PRO A 215 10.78 -9.00 2.47
CA PRO A 215 9.90 -7.87 2.17
C PRO A 215 10.49 -6.87 1.18
N LEU A 216 11.78 -6.55 1.32
CA LEU A 216 12.52 -5.69 0.40
C LEU A 216 12.61 -6.29 -1.02
N GLY A 217 12.83 -7.60 -1.11
CA GLY A 217 12.84 -8.34 -2.37
C GLY A 217 11.49 -8.27 -3.10
N CYS A 218 10.38 -8.39 -2.38
CA CYS A 218 9.04 -8.29 -2.96
C CYS A 218 8.77 -6.89 -3.56
N VAL A 219 9.03 -5.83 -2.79
CA VAL A 219 8.80 -4.44 -3.21
C VAL A 219 9.70 -4.07 -4.40
N SER A 220 10.99 -4.43 -4.31
CA SER A 220 11.95 -4.12 -5.38
C SER A 220 11.70 -4.94 -6.66
N ALA A 221 11.32 -6.22 -6.56
CA ALA A 221 10.92 -7.03 -7.71
C ALA A 221 9.72 -6.44 -8.45
N ALA A 222 8.70 -6.04 -7.70
CA ALA A 222 7.51 -5.41 -8.24
C ALA A 222 7.82 -4.07 -8.92
N PHE A 223 8.60 -3.20 -8.27
CA PHE A 223 8.97 -1.90 -8.83
C PHE A 223 9.83 -2.03 -10.09
N VAL A 224 10.83 -2.93 -10.09
CA VAL A 224 11.69 -3.15 -11.28
C VAL A 224 10.86 -3.72 -12.43
N SER A 225 9.96 -4.67 -12.15
CA SER A 225 9.03 -5.21 -13.15
C SER A 225 8.15 -4.12 -13.75
N LEU A 226 7.57 -3.26 -12.91
CA LEU A 226 6.78 -2.10 -13.34
C LEU A 226 7.58 -1.17 -14.26
N VAL A 227 8.80 -0.81 -13.88
CA VAL A 227 9.67 0.06 -14.70
C VAL A 227 9.96 -0.59 -16.07
N CYS A 228 10.24 -1.90 -16.08
CA CYS A 228 10.50 -2.64 -17.30
C CYS A 228 9.27 -2.72 -18.22
N TRP A 229 8.08 -2.98 -17.67
CA TRP A 229 6.84 -3.05 -18.43
C TRP A 229 6.39 -1.68 -18.93
N THR A 230 6.60 -0.63 -18.14
CA THR A 230 6.31 0.76 -18.56
C THR A 230 7.16 1.15 -19.78
N ARG A 231 8.43 0.70 -19.83
CA ARG A 231 9.30 0.89 -21.01
C ARG A 231 8.83 0.13 -22.25
N GLN A 232 7.97 -0.87 -22.10
CA GLN A 232 7.38 -1.64 -23.20
C GLN A 232 6.04 -1.07 -23.67
N GLY A 233 5.58 0.04 -23.09
CA GLY A 233 4.33 0.71 -23.47
C GLY A 233 3.15 0.41 -22.55
N TRP A 234 3.35 -0.30 -21.44
CA TRP A 234 2.29 -0.41 -20.43
C TRP A 234 2.13 0.92 -19.69
N GLU A 235 0.88 1.32 -19.46
CA GLU A 235 0.61 2.47 -18.62
C GLU A 235 0.82 2.11 -17.14
N VAL A 236 1.35 3.05 -16.36
CA VAL A 236 1.54 2.88 -14.91
C VAL A 236 0.18 2.79 -14.21
N GLU A 237 -0.77 3.56 -14.73
CA GLU A 237 -2.12 3.72 -14.18
C GLU A 237 -3.05 2.54 -14.48
N ASP A 238 -2.91 1.94 -15.68
CA ASP A 238 -3.73 0.81 -16.17
C ASP A 238 -2.91 -0.47 -16.38
N ASN A 239 -2.07 -0.81 -15.39
CA ASN A 239 -1.26 -2.03 -15.45
C ASN A 239 -2.11 -3.26 -15.04
N PRO A 240 -2.33 -4.25 -15.94
CA PRO A 240 -3.14 -5.43 -15.63
C PRO A 240 -2.63 -6.24 -14.43
N ALA A 241 -1.30 -6.30 -14.23
CA ALA A 241 -0.72 -6.99 -13.08
C ALA A 241 -1.08 -6.27 -11.78
N ALA A 242 -1.05 -4.94 -11.79
CA ALA A 242 -1.41 -4.14 -10.63
C ALA A 242 -2.91 -4.32 -10.29
N THR A 243 -3.78 -4.41 -11.30
CA THR A 243 -5.22 -4.73 -11.14
C THR A 243 -5.42 -6.11 -10.50
N ALA A 244 -4.71 -7.13 -10.97
CA ALA A 244 -4.79 -8.47 -10.37
C ALA A 244 -4.39 -8.49 -8.88
N PHE A 245 -3.30 -7.79 -8.51
CA PHE A 245 -2.90 -7.70 -7.09
C PHE A 245 -3.89 -6.94 -6.21
N GLU A 246 -4.70 -6.02 -6.77
CA GLU A 246 -5.83 -5.41 -6.04
C GLU A 246 -6.99 -6.38 -5.86
N ILE A 247 -7.29 -7.22 -6.85
CA ILE A 247 -8.29 -8.28 -6.72
C ILE A 247 -7.86 -9.29 -5.65
N PHE A 248 -6.60 -9.73 -5.67
CA PHE A 248 -6.05 -10.60 -4.63
C PHE A 248 -6.14 -9.94 -3.26
N TRP A 249 -5.80 -8.65 -3.19
CA TRP A 249 -5.92 -7.90 -1.95
C TRP A 249 -7.37 -7.80 -1.48
N MET A 250 -8.36 -7.64 -2.36
CA MET A 250 -9.78 -7.60 -1.99
C MET A 250 -10.23 -8.88 -1.26
N ILE A 251 -9.62 -10.02 -1.57
CA ILE A 251 -9.87 -11.31 -0.90
C ILE A 251 -9.12 -11.38 0.44
N PHE A 252 -7.86 -10.96 0.47
CA PHE A 252 -7.02 -11.05 1.68
C PHE A 252 -7.26 -9.95 2.71
N GLU A 253 -7.76 -8.78 2.30
CA GLU A 253 -8.04 -7.64 3.17
C GLU A 253 -9.04 -7.99 4.29
N PRO A 254 -10.24 -8.55 4.01
CA PRO A 254 -11.16 -8.97 5.06
C PRO A 254 -10.57 -10.00 6.02
N ILE A 255 -9.78 -10.94 5.48
CA ILE A 255 -9.12 -11.99 6.26
C ILE A 255 -8.13 -11.34 7.23
N LEU A 256 -7.24 -10.49 6.73
CA LEU A 256 -6.21 -9.85 7.53
C LEU A 256 -6.82 -8.94 8.60
N PHE A 257 -7.71 -8.03 8.22
CA PHE A 257 -8.32 -7.10 9.18
C PHE A 257 -9.24 -7.82 10.18
N GLY A 258 -9.96 -8.86 9.75
CA GLY A 258 -10.78 -9.69 10.64
C GLY A 258 -9.94 -10.43 11.68
N VAL A 259 -8.90 -11.12 11.24
CA VAL A 259 -7.98 -11.87 12.13
C VAL A 259 -7.17 -10.92 13.02
N THR A 260 -6.74 -9.76 12.53
CA THR A 260 -6.07 -8.74 13.34
C THR A 260 -6.99 -8.17 14.41
N GLY A 261 -8.25 -7.87 14.07
CA GLY A 261 -9.24 -7.41 15.05
C GLY A 261 -9.53 -8.44 16.13
N ALA A 262 -9.59 -9.72 15.76
CA ALA A 262 -9.89 -10.79 16.70
C ALA A 262 -8.73 -11.20 17.62
N GLN A 263 -7.50 -10.73 17.36
CA GLN A 263 -6.39 -10.92 18.32
C GLN A 263 -6.45 -9.96 19.51
N VAL A 264 -7.34 -8.96 19.48
CA VAL A 264 -7.43 -7.96 20.54
C VAL A 264 -8.53 -8.34 21.52
N ASN A 265 -8.12 -8.72 22.73
CA ASN A 265 -9.00 -8.99 23.86
C ASN A 265 -9.06 -7.76 24.78
N PHE A 266 -10.23 -7.12 24.91
CA PHE A 266 -10.44 -5.95 25.78
C PHE A 266 -10.20 -6.27 27.26
N ALA A 267 -10.40 -7.52 27.69
CA ALA A 267 -10.18 -7.93 29.07
C ALA A 267 -8.69 -7.96 29.46
N GLU A 268 -7.80 -8.10 28.47
CA GLU A 268 -6.35 -8.14 28.65
C GLU A 268 -5.68 -6.78 28.38
N LEU A 269 -6.46 -5.74 28.01
CA LEU A 269 -5.92 -4.43 27.72
C LEU A 269 -5.56 -3.68 29.00
N ASP A 270 -4.28 -3.34 29.12
CA ASP A 270 -3.83 -2.35 30.08
C ASP A 270 -4.28 -0.95 29.64
N VAL A 271 -5.18 -0.36 30.43
CA VAL A 271 -5.72 1.00 30.21
C VAL A 271 -4.60 2.04 30.13
N GLN A 272 -3.48 1.84 30.84
CA GLN A 272 -2.34 2.75 30.79
C GLN A 272 -1.68 2.72 29.41
N VAL A 273 -1.42 1.53 28.87
CA VAL A 273 -0.82 1.36 27.53
C VAL A 273 -1.73 1.97 26.46
N VAL A 274 -3.05 1.77 26.56
CA VAL A 274 -4.01 2.35 25.62
C VAL A 274 -3.97 3.88 25.65
N THR A 275 -4.01 4.47 26.85
CA THR A 275 -4.04 5.93 27.03
C THR A 275 -2.75 6.57 26.52
N ILE A 276 -1.60 5.99 26.90
CA ILE A 276 -0.28 6.45 26.45
C ILE A 276 -0.14 6.26 24.93
N GLY A 277 -0.58 5.12 24.40
CA GLY A 277 -0.57 4.83 22.96
C GLY A 277 -1.38 5.85 22.14
N ILE A 278 -2.57 6.23 22.59
CA ILE A 278 -3.36 7.30 21.97
C ILE A 278 -2.60 8.63 22.02
N GLY A 279 -1.98 8.96 23.17
CA GLY A 279 -1.14 10.16 23.32
C GLY A 279 0.05 10.18 22.36
N CYS A 280 0.72 9.04 22.15
CA CYS A 280 1.78 8.86 21.18
C CYS A 280 1.30 9.11 19.75
N LEU A 281 0.18 8.50 19.36
CA LEU A 281 -0.38 8.60 18.00
C LEU A 281 -0.85 10.02 17.65
N VAL A 282 -1.49 10.72 18.60
CA VAL A 282 -1.94 12.09 18.38
C VAL A 282 -0.74 13.04 18.28
N THR A 283 0.22 12.92 19.21
CA THR A 283 1.43 13.75 19.19
C THR A 283 2.25 13.51 17.92
N SER A 284 2.45 12.26 17.51
CA SER A 284 3.17 11.93 16.28
C SER A 284 2.48 12.47 15.04
N GLY A 285 1.15 12.35 14.96
CA GLY A 285 0.34 12.90 13.87
C GLY A 285 0.47 14.42 13.75
N VAL A 286 0.42 15.15 14.86
CA VAL A 286 0.60 16.61 14.87
C VAL A 286 2.02 16.99 14.42
N ILE A 287 3.05 16.35 14.97
CA ILE A 287 4.44 16.65 14.60
C ILE A 287 4.68 16.32 13.13
N ARG A 288 4.12 15.22 12.61
CA ARG A 288 4.19 14.88 11.19
C ARG A 288 3.54 15.93 10.30
N ILE A 289 2.39 16.47 10.70
CA ILE A 289 1.73 17.55 9.95
C ILE A 289 2.64 18.78 9.90
N LEU A 290 3.22 19.17 11.03
CA LEU A 290 4.16 20.30 11.11
C LEU A 290 5.39 20.05 10.24
N ALA A 291 6.03 18.88 10.37
CA ALA A 291 7.19 18.49 9.57
C ALA A 291 6.87 18.53 8.07
N THR A 292 5.72 18.02 7.66
CA THR A 292 5.29 18.04 6.25
C THR A 292 5.15 19.46 5.71
N VAL A 293 4.52 20.36 6.48
CA VAL A 293 4.35 21.77 6.09
C VAL A 293 5.71 22.49 5.98
N LEU A 294 6.62 22.23 6.93
CA LEU A 294 7.98 22.79 6.93
C LEU A 294 8.82 22.27 5.76
N VAL A 295 8.82 20.96 5.51
CA VAL A 295 9.55 20.33 4.41
C VAL A 295 9.00 20.80 3.06
N GLY A 296 7.71 21.10 2.99
CA GLY A 296 7.03 21.70 1.85
C GLY A 296 7.40 23.17 1.57
N ILE A 297 8.22 23.84 2.39
CA ILE A 297 8.78 25.16 2.10
C ILE A 297 9.73 25.04 0.91
N GLY A 298 9.42 25.76 -0.19
CA GLY A 298 10.10 25.64 -1.48
C GLY A 298 9.36 24.82 -2.55
N SER A 299 8.23 24.19 -2.22
CA SER A 299 7.33 23.59 -3.23
C SER A 299 6.44 24.64 -3.91
N LYS A 300 5.91 24.33 -5.11
CA LYS A 300 4.93 25.16 -5.85
C LYS A 300 3.52 25.18 -5.21
N LEU A 301 3.38 24.67 -3.99
CA LEU A 301 2.12 24.54 -3.26
C LEU A 301 1.89 25.75 -2.36
N ASN A 302 0.63 26.18 -2.26
CA ASN A 302 0.18 27.22 -1.33
C ASN A 302 0.09 26.65 0.10
N LEU A 303 0.08 27.50 1.13
CA LEU A 303 -0.01 27.05 2.52
C LEU A 303 -1.25 26.16 2.79
N LYS A 304 -2.41 26.53 2.21
CA LYS A 304 -3.64 25.73 2.28
C LYS A 304 -3.48 24.33 1.68
N GLU A 305 -2.80 24.24 0.53
CA GLU A 305 -2.55 22.98 -0.16
C GLU A 305 -1.53 22.12 0.61
N LYS A 306 -0.50 22.73 1.22
CA LYS A 306 0.45 22.03 2.09
C LYS A 306 -0.23 21.41 3.30
N ILE A 307 -1.14 22.15 3.94
CA ILE A 307 -1.94 21.64 5.07
C ILE A 307 -2.81 20.47 4.61
N PHE A 308 -3.47 20.58 3.44
CA PHE A 308 -4.25 19.47 2.89
C PHE A 308 -3.41 18.21 2.64
N VAL A 309 -2.24 18.38 2.03
CA VAL A 309 -1.29 17.27 1.77
C VAL A 309 -0.87 16.62 3.09
N ALA A 310 -0.50 17.42 4.09
CA ALA A 310 -0.11 16.93 5.41
C ALA A 310 -1.22 16.15 6.12
N ILE A 311 -2.46 16.65 6.07
CA ILE A 311 -3.64 15.97 6.64
C ILE A 311 -3.94 14.65 5.91
N SER A 312 -3.73 14.61 4.60
CA SER A 312 -4.00 13.41 3.79
C SER A 312 -3.09 12.24 4.20
N TRP A 313 -1.86 12.54 4.63
CA TRP A 313 -0.89 11.55 5.12
C TRP A 313 -1.03 11.18 6.60
N MET A 314 -2.16 11.50 7.23
CA MET A 314 -2.42 11.11 8.63
C MET A 314 -3.00 9.69 8.74
N SER A 315 -3.67 9.19 7.70
CA SER A 315 -4.42 7.94 7.72
C SER A 315 -3.49 6.72 7.81
N LYS A 316 -3.67 5.86 8.82
CA LYS A 316 -2.91 4.62 9.03
C LYS A 316 -3.85 3.41 8.99
N ALA A 317 -3.49 2.34 8.30
CA ALA A 317 -4.32 1.12 8.25
C ALA A 317 -3.56 -0.15 7.86
N THR A 318 -3.12 -0.24 6.60
CA THR A 318 -2.74 -1.49 5.92
C THR A 318 -1.44 -2.08 6.44
N VAL A 319 -0.38 -1.27 6.51
CA VAL A 319 0.94 -1.70 7.01
C VAL A 319 0.85 -2.08 8.49
N GLN A 320 0.07 -1.35 9.28
CA GLN A 320 -0.13 -1.63 10.70
C GLN A 320 -0.90 -2.95 10.91
N ALA A 321 -1.93 -3.21 10.09
CA ALA A 321 -2.69 -4.46 10.15
C ALA A 321 -1.88 -5.68 9.68
N ALA A 322 -0.91 -5.46 8.78
CA ALA A 322 -0.08 -6.52 8.22
C ALA A 322 1.14 -6.83 9.10
N LEU A 323 1.91 -5.82 9.50
CA LEU A 323 3.20 -6.01 10.19
C LEU A 323 3.06 -6.16 11.70
N GLY A 324 2.07 -5.52 12.32
CA GLY A 324 1.84 -5.63 13.76
C GLY A 324 1.67 -7.08 14.24
N PRO A 325 0.76 -7.87 13.65
CA PRO A 325 0.59 -9.27 14.02
C PRO A 325 1.77 -10.16 13.64
N VAL A 326 2.53 -9.83 12.58
CA VAL A 326 3.71 -10.59 12.17
C VAL A 326 4.82 -10.45 13.21
N ALA A 327 4.98 -9.26 13.81
CA ALA A 327 5.91 -9.05 14.92
C ALA A 327 5.59 -9.93 16.14
N LEU A 328 4.30 -10.11 16.46
CA LEU A 328 3.86 -11.00 17.54
C LEU A 328 4.16 -12.48 17.24
N VAL A 329 3.93 -12.90 16.00
CA VAL A 329 4.21 -14.28 15.57
C VAL A 329 5.70 -14.59 15.53
N ALA A 330 6.54 -13.61 15.22
CA ALA A 330 8.00 -13.78 15.16
C ALA A 330 8.64 -14.08 16.53
N VAL A 331 8.09 -13.55 17.63
CA VAL A 331 8.62 -13.79 18.99
C VAL A 331 8.38 -15.21 19.49
N GLY A 332 7.25 -15.82 19.12
CA GLY A 332 6.80 -17.09 19.70
C GLY A 332 6.36 -16.96 21.16
N ASP A 333 5.83 -18.05 21.73
CA ASP A 333 5.11 -18.02 23.01
C ASP A 333 6.00 -17.94 24.28
N ASN A 334 7.32 -18.11 24.17
CA ASN A 334 8.21 -18.32 25.34
C ASN A 334 9.39 -17.33 25.48
N LEU A 335 9.40 -16.19 24.78
CA LEU A 335 10.48 -15.19 24.89
C LEU A 335 10.06 -13.94 25.70
N PRO A 336 11.02 -13.25 26.36
CA PRO A 336 10.79 -11.99 27.07
C PRO A 336 10.29 -10.84 26.16
N GLY A 337 10.21 -11.06 24.84
CA GLY A 337 9.69 -10.10 23.85
C GLY A 337 8.17 -10.09 23.70
N LYS A 338 7.43 -11.06 24.27
CA LYS A 338 5.99 -11.22 24.00
C LYS A 338 5.18 -10.00 24.42
N THR A 339 5.44 -9.48 25.62
CA THR A 339 4.78 -8.26 26.13
C THR A 339 5.03 -7.05 25.23
N TYR A 340 6.24 -6.91 24.67
CA TYR A 340 6.52 -5.81 23.74
C TYR A 340 5.78 -5.97 22.42
N ALA A 341 5.72 -7.20 21.89
CA ALA A 341 4.99 -7.47 20.66
C ALA A 341 3.47 -7.29 20.83
N GLU A 342 2.91 -7.63 21.98
CA GLU A 342 1.52 -7.33 22.35
C GLU A 342 1.26 -5.82 22.40
N LYS A 343 2.17 -5.04 23.00
CA LYS A 343 2.08 -3.56 22.96
C LYS A 343 2.15 -3.03 21.52
N VAL A 344 3.03 -3.58 20.67
CA VAL A 344 3.13 -3.20 19.25
C VAL A 344 1.81 -3.47 18.52
N LEU A 345 1.26 -4.69 18.65
CA LEU A 345 -0.02 -5.05 18.04
C LEU A 345 -1.15 -4.12 18.52
N MET A 346 -1.22 -3.86 19.83
CA MET A 346 -2.22 -2.99 20.43
C MET A 346 -2.17 -1.57 19.84
N ILE A 347 -0.98 -0.97 19.79
CA ILE A 347 -0.81 0.39 19.25
C ILE A 347 -1.11 0.42 17.75
N CYS A 348 -0.74 -0.64 17.00
CA CYS A 348 -1.13 -0.79 15.60
C CYS A 348 -2.66 -0.77 15.46
N VAL A 349 -3.38 -1.57 16.23
CA VAL A 349 -4.85 -1.62 16.18
C VAL A 349 -5.48 -0.28 16.58
N LEU A 350 -4.99 0.37 17.64
CA LEU A 350 -5.44 1.71 18.04
C LEU A 350 -5.22 2.74 16.93
N SER A 351 -4.08 2.68 16.25
CA SER A 351 -3.78 3.58 15.12
C SER A 351 -4.77 3.41 13.97
N ILE A 352 -5.17 2.17 13.66
CA ILE A 352 -6.15 1.88 12.60
C ILE A 352 -7.52 2.45 12.98
N ILE A 353 -7.99 2.15 14.20
CA ILE A 353 -9.32 2.57 14.69
C ILE A 353 -9.42 4.09 14.73
N LEU A 354 -8.37 4.77 15.20
CA LEU A 354 -8.39 6.22 15.38
C LEU A 354 -8.18 6.96 14.05
N THR A 355 -7.15 6.60 13.29
CA THR A 355 -6.66 7.46 12.21
C THR A 355 -7.28 7.17 10.85
N ALA A 356 -7.72 5.93 10.55
CA ALA A 356 -8.33 5.64 9.25
C ALA A 356 -9.68 6.36 9.07
N PRO A 357 -10.65 6.31 10.01
CA PRO A 357 -11.89 7.07 9.88
C PRO A 357 -11.66 8.59 9.96
N ALA A 358 -10.81 9.04 10.89
CA ALA A 358 -10.49 10.46 11.05
C ALA A 358 -9.84 11.04 9.79
N GLY A 359 -8.90 10.31 9.19
CA GLY A 359 -8.24 10.71 7.94
C GLY A 359 -9.21 10.81 6.77
N ALA A 360 -10.09 9.82 6.58
CA ALA A 360 -11.12 9.86 5.53
C ALA A 360 -12.08 11.05 5.68
N ILE A 361 -12.53 11.33 6.91
CA ILE A 361 -13.38 12.49 7.23
C ILE A 361 -12.63 13.79 6.94
N LEU A 362 -11.39 13.92 7.41
CA LEU A 362 -10.59 15.13 7.23
C LEU A 362 -10.29 15.41 5.75
N ILE A 363 -9.90 14.41 4.95
CA ILE A 363 -9.68 14.58 3.50
C ILE A 363 -10.96 15.07 2.83
N THR A 364 -12.10 14.47 3.17
CA THR A 364 -13.40 14.81 2.60
C THR A 364 -13.83 16.24 2.92
N LEU A 365 -13.65 16.68 4.17
CA LEU A 365 -14.07 18.01 4.62
C LEU A 365 -13.09 19.11 4.19
N THR A 366 -11.79 18.82 4.23
CA THR A 366 -10.75 19.81 3.93
C THR A 366 -10.48 19.95 2.44
N GLY A 367 -10.70 18.89 1.64
CA GLY A 367 -10.48 18.91 0.19
C GLY A 367 -11.17 20.07 -0.52
N PRO A 368 -12.51 20.22 -0.42
CA PRO A 368 -13.22 21.32 -1.07
C PRO A 368 -12.86 22.71 -0.54
N ARG A 369 -12.34 22.81 0.68
CA ARG A 369 -12.01 24.09 1.35
C ARG A 369 -10.59 24.56 1.09
N LEU A 370 -9.64 23.62 0.96
CA LEU A 370 -8.21 23.90 0.86
C LEU A 370 -7.67 23.77 -0.56
N LEU A 371 -8.31 22.96 -1.42
CA LEU A 371 -7.88 22.75 -2.79
C LEU A 371 -8.56 23.72 -3.76
N THR A 372 -7.80 24.11 -4.78
CA THR A 372 -8.31 24.90 -5.90
C THR A 372 -9.10 24.00 -6.85
N LYS A 373 -10.32 24.41 -7.22
CA LYS A 373 -11.16 23.72 -8.21
C LYS A 373 -10.84 24.19 -9.62
N THR A 374 -10.50 23.26 -10.50
CA THR A 374 -10.34 23.52 -11.93
C THR A 374 -11.72 23.56 -12.61
N LYS A 375 -11.93 24.52 -13.53
CA LYS A 375 -13.22 24.73 -14.22
C LYS A 375 -13.52 23.71 -15.33
N THR A 376 -12.51 23.03 -15.85
CA THR A 376 -12.66 22.00 -16.87
C THR A 376 -13.00 20.66 -16.19
N PRO A 377 -14.16 20.03 -16.50
CA PRO A 377 -14.37 18.63 -16.18
C PRO A 377 -13.31 17.85 -16.95
N GLN A 378 -12.42 17.18 -16.25
CA GLN A 378 -11.65 16.11 -16.88
C GLN A 378 -12.52 14.86 -16.80
N PRO A 379 -12.71 14.13 -17.92
CA PRO A 379 -13.27 12.79 -17.81
C PRO A 379 -12.42 11.98 -16.80
N PRO A 380 -13.01 10.99 -16.11
CA PRO A 380 -12.18 10.03 -15.38
C PRO A 380 -11.07 9.54 -16.35
N PRO A 381 -9.82 9.38 -15.90
CA PRO A 381 -8.77 8.88 -16.78
C PRO A 381 -9.27 7.58 -17.43
N GLU A 382 -9.25 7.49 -18.77
CA GLU A 382 -9.37 6.21 -19.47
C GLU A 382 -8.29 5.29 -18.89
N GLY A 383 -8.69 4.12 -18.38
CA GLY A 383 -7.78 3.13 -17.79
C GLY A 383 -7.55 3.21 -16.26
N TRP A 384 -8.08 4.20 -15.52
CA TRP A 384 -7.89 4.17 -14.05
C TRP A 384 -8.89 3.23 -13.36
N ARG A 385 -8.36 2.21 -12.65
CA ARG A 385 -9.08 1.27 -11.77
C ARG A 385 -10.44 1.83 -11.32
N ARG A 386 -11.52 1.32 -11.90
CA ARG A 386 -12.87 1.55 -11.42
C ARG A 386 -12.95 0.95 -10.01
N SER A 387 -12.62 1.75 -8.99
CA SER A 387 -12.76 1.38 -7.57
C SER A 387 -14.21 1.47 -7.08
N HIS A 388 -15.19 1.61 -8.00
CA HIS A 388 -16.51 1.09 -7.70
C HIS A 388 -16.31 -0.40 -7.44
N ARG A 389 -16.68 -0.86 -6.24
CA ARG A 389 -16.96 -2.29 -6.05
C ARG A 389 -17.80 -2.69 -7.25
N PRO A 390 -17.31 -3.56 -8.17
CA PRO A 390 -18.20 -4.09 -9.18
C PRO A 390 -19.30 -4.78 -8.39
N SER A 391 -20.52 -4.28 -8.52
CA SER A 391 -21.65 -5.06 -8.04
C SER A 391 -21.68 -6.33 -8.88
N ILE A 392 -22.17 -7.45 -8.34
CA ILE A 392 -22.31 -8.69 -9.13
C ILE A 392 -23.11 -8.45 -10.42
N TYR A 393 -23.94 -7.40 -10.45
CA TYR A 393 -24.69 -6.94 -11.62
C TYR A 393 -23.86 -6.22 -12.69
N ASP A 394 -22.71 -5.64 -12.35
CA ASP A 394 -21.83 -4.97 -13.33
C ASP A 394 -21.00 -5.97 -14.14
N ILE A 395 -20.92 -7.23 -13.71
CA ILE A 395 -20.19 -8.29 -14.41
C ILE A 395 -21.01 -8.80 -15.61
N SER A 396 -22.34 -8.81 -15.52
CA SER A 396 -23.23 -9.31 -16.58
C SER A 396 -23.48 -8.31 -17.71
N ILE A 397 -23.17 -7.02 -17.53
CA ILE A 397 -23.42 -5.98 -18.54
C ILE A 397 -22.24 -5.90 -19.55
N ILE A 398 -21.07 -6.42 -19.18
CA ILE A 398 -19.86 -6.38 -20.02
C ILE A 398 -20.00 -7.28 -21.26
N ASP A 399 -20.77 -8.38 -21.15
CA ASP A 399 -20.98 -9.30 -22.27
C ASP A 399 -22.05 -8.81 -23.27
N GLU A 400 -23.01 -7.97 -22.86
CA GLU A 400 -24.05 -7.44 -23.79
C GLU A 400 -23.53 -6.26 -24.63
N ASP A 401 -22.78 -5.32 -24.03
CA ASP A 401 -22.31 -4.12 -24.75
C ASP A 401 -21.19 -4.44 -25.77
N GLU A 402 -20.37 -5.47 -25.56
CA GLU A 402 -19.33 -5.91 -26.52
C GLU A 402 -19.87 -6.77 -27.67
N GLU A 403 -21.02 -7.43 -27.49
CA GLU A 403 -21.72 -8.13 -28.56
C GLU A 403 -22.48 -7.14 -29.47
N ASP A 404 -23.12 -6.12 -28.89
CA ASP A 404 -23.84 -5.09 -29.66
C ASP A 404 -22.92 -4.20 -30.52
N GLU A 405 -21.68 -3.93 -30.08
CA GLU A 405 -20.69 -3.18 -30.90
C GLU A 405 -20.12 -4.02 -32.07
N LYS A 406 -20.08 -5.36 -31.94
CA LYS A 406 -19.66 -6.26 -33.03
C LYS A 406 -20.75 -6.45 -34.07
N ASP A 407 -22.01 -6.46 -33.66
CA ASP A 407 -23.14 -6.56 -34.59
C ASP A 407 -23.41 -5.24 -35.33
N GLN A 408 -23.22 -4.07 -34.70
CA GLN A 408 -23.36 -2.78 -35.39
C GLN A 408 -22.21 -2.43 -36.35
N SER A 409 -21.01 -2.98 -36.14
CA SER A 409 -19.86 -2.76 -37.01
C SER A 409 -19.85 -3.66 -38.26
N SER A 410 -20.54 -4.80 -38.21
CA SER A 410 -20.69 -5.72 -39.33
C SER A 410 -21.83 -5.32 -40.29
N ASP A 411 -22.87 -4.61 -39.83
CA ASP A 411 -23.94 -4.09 -40.71
C ASP A 411 -23.51 -2.84 -41.51
N ASN A 412 -22.66 -1.97 -40.95
CA ASN A 412 -22.22 -0.73 -41.61
C ASN A 412 -21.21 -0.93 -42.77
N SER A 413 -20.67 -2.14 -42.94
CA SER A 413 -19.72 -2.45 -44.01
C SER A 413 -20.37 -2.97 -45.30
N ILE A 414 -21.67 -3.29 -45.28
CA ILE A 414 -22.40 -3.78 -46.46
C ILE A 414 -23.04 -2.63 -47.27
N ASP A 415 -23.38 -1.50 -46.63
CA ASP A 415 -24.08 -0.38 -47.32
C ASP A 415 -23.17 0.55 -48.14
N ASN A 416 -21.84 0.48 -47.98
CA ASN A 416 -20.91 1.41 -48.66
C ASN A 416 -20.45 0.97 -50.07
N ILE A 417 -20.95 -0.16 -50.60
CA ILE A 417 -20.57 -0.65 -51.94
C ILE A 417 -21.59 -0.23 -53.03
N SER A 418 -22.77 0.29 -52.69
CA SER A 418 -23.85 0.51 -53.68
C SER A 418 -24.05 1.95 -54.21
N GLN A 419 -23.13 2.89 -53.95
CA GLN A 419 -23.24 4.27 -54.49
C GLN A 419 -21.99 4.72 -55.25
N LYS A 420 -21.73 4.12 -56.41
CA LYS A 420 -20.88 4.73 -57.45
C LYS A 420 -21.13 4.08 -58.81
N HIS A 421 -22.11 4.59 -59.56
CA HIS A 421 -22.05 4.74 -61.04
C HIS A 421 -23.41 5.14 -61.61
N THR A 422 -23.53 6.35 -62.17
CA THR A 422 -24.33 6.62 -63.38
C THR A 422 -23.91 7.97 -63.99
N PRO A 423 -23.73 8.09 -65.33
CA PRO A 423 -23.14 9.27 -66.02
C PRO A 423 -24.21 10.27 -66.53
N PRO A 424 -23.83 11.44 -67.12
CA PRO A 424 -24.70 12.61 -67.23
C PRO A 424 -25.60 12.58 -68.47
N ARG A 425 -26.72 13.31 -68.44
CA ARG A 425 -27.59 13.56 -69.61
C ARG A 425 -27.64 15.06 -69.93
N GLN A 426 -27.31 15.37 -71.19
CA GLN A 426 -27.41 16.67 -71.88
C GLN A 426 -28.87 16.99 -72.25
N ASP A 427 -29.24 18.28 -72.07
CA ASP A 427 -30.01 19.22 -72.93
C ASP A 427 -31.41 18.81 -73.47
N PRO A 428 -32.32 19.76 -73.79
CA PRO A 428 -32.14 20.93 -74.67
C PRO A 428 -32.22 22.31 -74.00
#